data_AF-A0A093L5Z4-F1
#
_entry.id   AF-A0A093L5Z4-F1
#
_cell.length_a   1.000
_cell.length_b   1.000
_cell.length_c   1.000
_cell.angle_alpha   90.00
_cell.angle_beta   90.00
_cell.angle_gamma   90.00
#
_symmetry.space_group_name_H-M   'P 1'
#
loop_
_entity.id
_entity.type
_entity.pdbx_description
1 polymer ?
#
loop_
_entity_poly.entity_id
_entity_poly.type
_entity_poly.pdbx_seq_one_letter_code
_entity_poly.pdbx_strand_id
1 'polypeptide(L)'
;FDSLPPAHYKETMSTILVWIQQSETKLSMPQVVVAEYEIMEQRLTELKALQSSLQEQQKGLNYLSTTVEDMSRKAPAEVSQRYRSEIEVTLGRWRKLSAQLVDHCQKLEELMTKLQRFQ
;
A
#
# COMPACT_ATOMS: atom_id res chain seq x y z
N PHE A 1 1.05 32.02 12.61
CA PHE A 1 0.65 30.62 12.51
C PHE A 1 1.20 30.07 11.21
N ASP A 2 2.29 29.31 11.27
CA ASP A 2 2.76 28.60 10.08
C ASP A 2 1.93 27.32 9.96
N SER A 3 0.79 27.45 9.28
CA SER A 3 -0.19 26.37 9.08
C SER A 3 0.15 25.50 7.86
N LEU A 4 1.30 25.76 7.24
CA LEU A 4 1.80 25.00 6.12
C LEU A 4 2.39 23.67 6.60
N PRO A 5 2.14 22.56 5.89
CA PRO A 5 2.76 21.29 6.22
C PRO A 5 4.27 21.40 6.02
N PRO A 6 5.06 20.76 6.91
CA PRO A 6 6.50 20.69 6.75
C PRO A 6 6.88 20.20 5.35
N ALA A 7 8.00 20.66 4.80
CA ALA A 7 8.49 20.18 3.50
C ALA A 7 8.60 18.64 3.48
N HIS A 8 9.06 18.06 4.60
CA HIS A 8 9.15 16.62 4.80
C HIS A 8 7.81 15.89 4.75
N TYR A 9 6.71 16.53 5.15
CA TYR A 9 5.37 15.95 5.01
C TYR A 9 4.98 15.79 3.55
N LYS A 10 5.17 16.85 2.74
CA LYS A 10 4.82 16.84 1.31
C LYS A 10 5.66 15.82 0.54
N GLU A 11 6.94 15.74 0.84
CA GLU A 11 7.86 14.76 0.26
C GLU A 11 7.42 13.33 0.61
N THR A 12 7.19 13.05 1.90
CA THR A 12 6.75 11.72 2.35
C THR A 12 5.41 11.32 1.73
N MET A 13 4.44 12.23 1.66
CA MET A 13 3.15 11.97 1.03
C MET A 13 3.32 11.62 -0.46
N SER A 14 4.14 12.37 -1.19
CA SER A 14 4.44 12.11 -2.59
C SER A 14 5.07 10.73 -2.78
N THR A 15 6.10 10.40 -1.99
CA THR A 15 6.76 9.09 -2.02
C THR A 15 5.77 7.95 -1.78
N ILE A 16 4.92 8.06 -0.76
CA ILE A 16 3.92 7.03 -0.43
C ILE A 16 2.88 6.90 -1.55
N LEU A 17 2.37 8.02 -2.09
CA LEU A 17 1.37 7.97 -3.16
C LEU A 17 1.92 7.33 -4.45
N VAL A 18 3.16 7.66 -4.82
CA VAL A 18 3.85 7.03 -5.96
C VAL A 18 4.02 5.53 -5.71
N TRP A 19 4.48 5.15 -4.52
CA TRP A 19 4.65 3.74 -4.17
C TRP A 19 3.33 2.97 -4.19
N ILE A 20 2.25 3.53 -3.63
CA ILE A 20 0.91 2.91 -3.66
C ILE A 20 0.46 2.73 -5.11
N GLN A 21 0.60 3.75 -5.96
CA GLN A 21 0.18 3.68 -7.36
C GLN A 21 0.94 2.59 -8.14
N GLN A 22 2.26 2.50 -7.94
CA GLN A 22 3.08 1.46 -8.56
C GLN A 22 2.69 0.07 -8.06
N SER A 23 2.39 -0.08 -6.77
CA SER A 23 1.99 -1.35 -6.15
C SER A 23 0.61 -1.81 -6.61
N GLU A 24 -0.36 -0.90 -6.70
CA GLU A 24 -1.68 -1.16 -7.27
C GLU A 24 -1.56 -1.61 -8.74
N THR A 25 -0.68 -0.97 -9.51
CA THR A 25 -0.41 -1.35 -10.90
C THR A 25 0.16 -2.77 -10.99
N LYS A 26 1.15 -3.09 -10.14
CA LYS A 26 1.74 -4.45 -10.05
C LYS A 26 0.70 -5.51 -9.73
N LEU A 27 -0.21 -5.23 -8.78
CA LEU A 27 -1.28 -6.17 -8.41
C LEU A 27 -2.35 -6.33 -9.47
N SER A 28 -2.59 -5.32 -10.32
CA SER A 28 -3.63 -5.35 -11.35
C SER A 28 -3.24 -6.14 -12.60
N MET A 29 -1.96 -6.49 -12.79
CA MET A 29 -1.50 -7.19 -13.98
C MET A 29 -2.11 -8.61 -14.06
N PRO A 30 -2.87 -8.93 -15.12
CA PRO A 30 -3.40 -10.28 -15.33
C PRO A 30 -2.25 -11.27 -15.50
N GLN A 31 -2.31 -12.40 -14.81
CA GLN A 31 -1.33 -13.46 -15.00
C GLN A 31 -1.69 -14.26 -16.27
N VAL A 32 -0.84 -14.19 -17.29
CA VAL A 32 -0.98 -14.94 -18.53
C VAL A 32 -0.74 -16.42 -18.23
N VAL A 33 -1.78 -17.23 -18.42
CA VAL A 33 -1.87 -18.69 -18.29
C VAL A 33 -1.20 -19.28 -17.03
N VAL A 34 -1.98 -19.26 -15.95
CA VAL A 34 -1.73 -19.76 -14.58
C VAL A 34 -1.70 -21.31 -14.55
N ALA A 35 -0.97 -21.97 -15.44
CA ALA A 35 -0.90 -23.44 -15.52
C ALA A 35 0.49 -24.01 -15.20
N GLU A 36 1.53 -23.18 -15.19
CA GLU A 36 2.89 -23.61 -14.86
C GLU A 36 3.25 -23.24 -13.43
N TYR A 37 3.62 -24.24 -12.64
CA TYR A 37 3.93 -24.09 -11.21
C TYR A 37 5.09 -23.10 -10.97
N GLU A 38 6.10 -23.10 -11.84
CA GLU A 38 7.24 -22.17 -11.77
C GLU A 38 6.82 -20.70 -11.91
N ILE A 39 5.86 -20.41 -12.81
CA ILE A 39 5.29 -19.06 -12.96
C ILE A 39 4.56 -18.65 -11.67
N MET A 40 3.83 -19.57 -11.03
CA MET A 40 3.18 -19.30 -9.76
C MET A 40 4.18 -19.05 -8.62
N GLU A 41 5.26 -19.82 -8.54
CA GLU A 41 6.33 -19.58 -7.55
C GLU A 41 6.98 -18.21 -7.73
N GLN A 42 7.29 -17.84 -8.97
CA GLN A 42 7.85 -16.52 -9.28
C GLN A 42 6.89 -15.41 -8.83
N ARG A 43 5.60 -15.54 -9.16
CA ARG A 43 4.59 -14.56 -8.77
C ARG A 43 4.39 -14.48 -7.26
N LEU A 44 4.40 -15.61 -6.56
CA LEU A 44 4.32 -15.62 -5.10
C LEU A 44 5.52 -14.90 -4.47
N THR A 45 6.71 -15.11 -5.03
CA THR A 45 7.94 -14.43 -4.59
C THR A 45 7.83 -12.91 -4.77
N GLU A 46 7.33 -12.45 -5.92
CA GLU A 46 7.10 -11.02 -6.18
C GLU A 46 6.08 -10.41 -5.21
N LEU A 47 4.97 -11.11 -4.94
CA LEU A 47 3.95 -10.64 -4.00
C LEU A 47 4.47 -10.60 -2.56
N LYS A 48 5.26 -11.59 -2.14
CA LYS A 48 5.92 -11.60 -0.81
C LYS A 48 6.94 -10.47 -0.68
N ALA A 49 7.73 -10.20 -1.73
CA ALA A 49 8.62 -9.04 -1.75
C ALA A 49 7.84 -7.71 -1.63
N LEU A 50 6.68 -7.62 -2.30
CA LEU A 50 5.80 -6.47 -2.18
C LEU A 50 5.21 -6.33 -0.76
N GLN A 51 4.90 -7.44 -0.08
CA GLN A 51 4.45 -7.42 1.33
C GLN A 51 5.54 -6.88 2.26
N SER A 52 6.79 -7.30 2.08
CA SER A 52 7.92 -6.77 2.84
C SER A 52 8.10 -5.26 2.60
N SER A 53 8.02 -4.83 1.33
CA SER A 53 8.09 -3.39 1.00
C SER A 53 6.93 -2.59 1.61
N LEU A 54 5.74 -3.18 1.71
CA LEU A 54 4.59 -2.58 2.39
C LEU A 54 4.90 -2.36 3.88
N GLN A 55 5.51 -3.31 4.56
CA GLN A 55 5.91 -3.11 5.96
C GLN A 55 6.93 -1.97 6.12
N GLU A 56 7.85 -1.81 5.17
CA GLU A 56 8.82 -0.71 5.17
C GLU A 56 8.19 0.67 5.00
N GLN A 57 7.13 0.80 4.20
CA GLN A 57 6.43 2.06 3.97
C GLN A 57 5.46 2.44 5.11
N GLN A 58 5.09 1.49 5.98
CA GLN A 58 4.20 1.73 7.13
C GLN A 58 4.70 2.86 8.04
N LYS A 59 6.02 2.99 8.23
CA LYS A 59 6.61 4.07 9.03
C LYS A 59 6.31 5.47 8.46
N GLY A 60 6.28 5.60 7.13
CA GLY A 60 5.95 6.85 6.45
C GLY A 60 4.49 7.23 6.67
N LEU A 61 3.58 6.26 6.58
CA LEU A 61 2.16 6.47 6.89
C LEU A 61 1.90 6.84 8.34
N ASN A 62 2.60 6.20 9.27
CA ASN A 62 2.51 6.56 10.69
C ASN A 62 2.97 8.00 10.92
N TYR A 63 4.10 8.40 10.33
CA TYR A 63 4.59 9.78 10.39
C TYR A 63 3.58 10.79 9.81
N LEU A 64 3.01 10.51 8.63
CA LEU A 64 2.01 11.37 8.01
C LEU A 64 0.77 11.53 8.90
N SER A 65 0.27 10.43 9.46
CA SER A 65 -0.92 10.41 10.32
C SER A 65 -0.71 11.26 11.58
N THR A 66 0.39 11.05 12.30
CA THR A 66 0.75 11.84 13.49
C THR A 66 0.92 13.32 13.14
N THR A 67 1.59 13.62 12.03
CA THR A 67 1.82 15.01 11.60
C THR A 67 0.50 15.72 11.29
N VAL A 68 -0.43 15.07 10.59
CA VAL A 68 -1.77 15.64 10.31
C VAL A 68 -2.54 15.86 11.61
N GLU A 69 -2.48 14.93 12.55
CA GLU A 69 -3.14 15.09 13.84
C GLU A 69 -2.62 16.32 14.59
N ASP A 70 -1.30 16.46 14.71
CA ASP A 70 -0.65 17.59 15.39
C ASP A 70 -0.95 18.92 14.70
N MET A 71 -0.90 18.97 13.38
CA MET A 71 -1.25 20.16 12.60
C MET A 71 -2.72 20.52 12.77
N SER A 72 -3.61 19.53 12.79
CA SER A 72 -5.05 19.76 12.93
C SER A 72 -5.45 20.38 14.27
N ARG A 73 -4.61 20.23 15.31
CA ARG A 73 -4.83 20.88 16.61
C ARG A 73 -4.52 22.37 16.60
N LYS A 74 -3.72 22.84 15.64
CA LYS A 74 -3.16 24.20 15.60
C LYS A 74 -3.62 25.03 14.40
N ALA A 75 -4.07 24.37 13.33
CA ALA A 75 -4.49 25.01 12.08
C ALA A 75 -5.99 25.40 12.11
N PRO A 76 -6.41 26.37 11.26
CA PRO A 76 -7.81 26.66 11.03
C PRO A 76 -8.59 25.43 10.53
N ALA A 77 -9.87 25.35 10.87
CA ALA A 77 -10.72 24.18 10.59
C ALA A 77 -10.72 23.75 9.12
N GLU A 78 -10.77 24.70 8.17
CA GLU A 78 -10.74 24.43 6.74
C GLU A 78 -9.43 23.75 6.31
N VAL A 79 -8.29 24.25 6.80
CA VAL A 79 -6.96 23.70 6.53
C VAL A 79 -6.82 22.31 7.14
N SER A 80 -7.28 22.13 8.38
CA SER A 80 -7.28 20.82 9.07
C SER A 80 -8.12 19.80 8.32
N GLN A 81 -9.33 20.17 7.88
CA GLN A 81 -10.23 19.28 7.17
C GLN A 81 -9.63 18.81 5.84
N ARG A 82 -8.95 19.70 5.11
CA ARG A 82 -8.26 19.37 3.86
C ARG A 82 -7.20 18.28 4.08
N TYR A 83 -6.29 18.47 5.04
CA TYR A 83 -5.21 17.51 5.29
C TYR A 83 -5.72 16.18 5.86
N ARG A 84 -6.74 16.21 6.71
CA ARG A 84 -7.42 15.00 7.19
C ARG A 84 -8.05 14.21 6.05
N SER A 85 -8.71 14.89 5.11
CA SER A 85 -9.32 14.22 3.96
C SER A 85 -8.26 13.60 3.05
N GLU A 86 -7.15 14.30 2.82
CA GLU A 86 -6.03 13.80 2.03
C GLU A 86 -5.41 12.52 2.62
N ILE A 87 -5.09 12.54 3.93
CA ILE A 87 -4.51 11.36 4.59
C ILE A 87 -5.50 10.19 4.67
N GLU A 88 -6.80 10.44 4.89
CA GLU A 88 -7.81 9.39 4.91
C GLU A 88 -7.94 8.66 3.57
N VAL A 89 -7.87 9.39 2.45
CA VAL A 89 -7.85 8.78 1.12
C VAL A 89 -6.62 7.90 0.95
N THR A 90 -5.44 8.38 1.35
CA THR A 90 -4.19 7.61 1.28
C THR A 90 -4.24 6.36 2.16
N LEU A 91 -4.74 6.46 3.40
CA LEU A 91 -4.92 5.34 4.32
C LEU A 91 -5.97 4.33 3.82
N GLY A 92 -7.01 4.81 3.15
CA GLY A 92 -8.03 3.97 2.51
C GLY A 92 -7.43 3.12 1.39
N ARG A 93 -6.66 3.74 0.49
CA ARG A 93 -5.93 3.03 -0.58
C ARG A 93 -4.93 2.02 -0.01
N TRP A 94 -4.17 2.43 1.00
CA TRP A 94 -3.23 1.55 1.69
C TRP A 94 -3.90 0.30 2.25
N ARG A 95 -4.97 0.45 3.04
CA ARG A 95 -5.72 -0.67 3.63
C ARG A 95 -6.25 -1.62 2.57
N LYS A 96 -6.78 -1.08 1.48
CA LYS A 96 -7.26 -1.87 0.34
C LYS A 96 -6.12 -2.66 -0.30
N LEU A 97 -4.99 -2.00 -0.59
CA LEU A 97 -3.80 -2.63 -1.16
C LEU A 97 -3.27 -3.76 -0.27
N SER A 98 -3.14 -3.52 1.04
CA SER A 98 -2.71 -4.54 2.00
C SER A 98 -3.62 -5.75 2.01
N ALA A 99 -4.95 -5.53 2.04
CA ALA A 99 -5.92 -6.63 2.04
C ALA A 99 -5.87 -7.44 0.73
N GLN A 100 -5.81 -6.76 -0.42
CA GLN A 100 -5.70 -7.42 -1.73
C GLN A 100 -4.41 -8.24 -1.84
N LEU A 101 -3.30 -7.73 -1.32
CA LEU A 101 -2.02 -8.41 -1.37
C LEU A 101 -2.01 -9.71 -0.53
N VAL A 102 -2.65 -9.70 0.64
CA VAL A 102 -2.82 -10.91 1.46
C VAL A 102 -3.69 -11.93 0.74
N ASP A 103 -4.84 -11.50 0.21
CA ASP A 103 -5.78 -12.36 -0.52
C ASP A 103 -5.15 -12.99 -1.76
N HIS A 104 -4.37 -12.23 -2.53
CA HIS A 104 -3.65 -12.74 -3.71
C HIS A 104 -2.61 -13.79 -3.35
N CYS A 105 -1.81 -13.58 -2.30
CA CYS A 105 -0.85 -14.58 -1.83
C CYS A 105 -1.55 -15.88 -1.42
N GLN A 106 -2.61 -15.78 -0.61
CA GLN A 106 -3.35 -16.96 -0.13
C GLN A 106 -3.95 -17.77 -1.28
N LYS A 107 -4.62 -17.10 -2.22
CA LYS A 107 -5.22 -17.75 -3.39
C LYS A 107 -4.18 -18.46 -4.26
N LEU A 108 -3.02 -17.85 -4.44
CA LEU A 108 -1.94 -18.43 -5.24
C LEU A 108 -1.32 -19.65 -4.53
N GLU A 109 -1.04 -19.54 -3.23
CA GLU A 109 -0.55 -20.66 -2.41
C GLU A 109 -1.54 -21.84 -2.38
N GLU A 110 -2.85 -21.57 -2.26
CA GLU A 110 -3.88 -22.60 -2.34
C GLU A 110 -3.93 -23.29 -3.71
N LEU A 111 -3.80 -22.52 -4.80
CA LEU A 111 -3.80 -23.06 -6.15
C LEU A 111 -2.57 -23.96 -6.40
N MET A 112 -1.40 -23.49 -5.99
CA MET A 112 -0.15 -24.24 -6.07
C MET A 112 -0.22 -25.54 -5.26
N THR A 113 -0.77 -25.49 -4.04
CA THR A 113 -0.98 -26.67 -3.19
C THR A 113 -1.91 -27.68 -3.86
N LYS A 114 -2.96 -27.23 -4.58
CA LYS A 114 -3.85 -28.11 -5.34
C LYS A 114 -3.11 -28.75 -6.51
N LEU A 115 -2.36 -27.98 -7.30
CA LEU A 115 -1.59 -28.51 -8.44
C LEU A 115 -0.61 -29.60 -8.03
N GLN A 116 0.12 -29.40 -6.92
CA GLN A 116 1.04 -30.41 -6.37
C GLN A 116 0.36 -31.72 -5.95
N ARG A 117 -0.94 -31.69 -5.62
CA ARG A 117 -1.70 -32.92 -5.27
C ARG A 117 -2.21 -33.68 -6.48
N PHE A 118 -2.26 -33.04 -7.65
CA PHE A 118 -2.76 -33.63 -8.90
C PHE A 118 -1.62 -33.99 -9.88
N GLN A 119 -0.37 -33.66 -9.55
CA GLN A 119 0.85 -34.18 -10.18
C GLN A 119 1.33 -35.43 -9.45
#